data_AF-A0A4Y9NWZ6-F1
#
_entry.id   AF-A0A4Y9NWZ6-F1
#
_cell.length_a   1.000
_cell.length_b   1.000
_cell.length_c   1.000
_cell.angle_alpha   90.00
_cell.angle_beta   90.00
_cell.angle_gamma   90.00
#
_symmetry.space_group_name_H-M   'P 1'
#
loop_
_entity.id
_entity.type
_entity.pdbx_description
1 polymer ?
#
loop_
_entity_poly.entity_id
_entity_poly.type
_entity_poly.pdbx_seq_one_letter_code
_entity_poly.pdbx_strand_id
1 'polypeptide(L)'
;MTPPPRRFDAALVAAAVLVAVLTLLPQGGGSAWGAPLDELRWYATGLSSEATLLQLTGNLALLGPLAVLAVLRWPALAAPRRLAGAAVAVAVGIEALQWALPLGRVVSPVDAVLNTAGALLAGGMAALLSRSGRVPAS
;
A
#
# COMPACT_ATOMS: atom_id res chain seq x y z
N MET A 1 -13.77 -12.03 26.10
CA MET A 1 -13.13 -11.40 24.92
C MET A 1 -13.12 -12.44 23.81
N THR A 2 -14.05 -12.37 22.86
CA THR A 2 -14.17 -13.34 21.77
C THR A 2 -13.00 -13.14 20.81
N PRO A 3 -12.25 -14.20 20.43
CA PRO A 3 -11.19 -14.07 19.45
C PRO A 3 -11.82 -13.62 18.11
N PRO A 4 -11.18 -12.68 17.40
CA PRO A 4 -11.64 -12.27 16.08
C PRO A 4 -11.66 -13.49 15.14
N PRO A 5 -12.59 -13.54 14.16
CA PRO A 5 -12.76 -14.72 13.35
C PRO A 5 -11.51 -14.94 12.48
N ARG A 6 -10.96 -16.16 12.51
CA ARG A 6 -9.74 -16.61 11.81
C ARG A 6 -9.66 -16.23 10.31
N ARG A 7 -10.81 -15.93 9.69
CA ARG A 7 -10.94 -15.51 8.30
C ARG A 7 -10.30 -14.14 8.02
N PHE A 8 -10.39 -13.18 8.96
CA PHE A 8 -9.74 -11.87 8.78
C PHE A 8 -8.22 -11.99 8.84
N ASP A 9 -7.70 -12.81 9.74
CA ASP A 9 -6.27 -13.06 9.84
C ASP A 9 -5.75 -13.73 8.56
N ALA A 10 -6.47 -14.73 8.03
CA ALA A 10 -6.12 -15.37 6.76
C ALA A 10 -6.15 -14.39 5.57
N ALA A 11 -7.17 -13.53 5.48
CA ALA A 11 -7.26 -12.52 4.43
C ALA A 11 -6.12 -11.50 4.53
N LEU A 12 -5.76 -11.09 5.74
CA LEU A 12 -4.66 -10.14 5.98
C LEU A 12 -3.31 -10.74 5.60
N VAL A 13 -3.07 -12.01 5.96
CA VAL A 13 -1.88 -12.75 5.52
C VAL A 13 -1.86 -12.90 4.01
N ALA A 14 -2.97 -13.27 3.38
CA ALA A 14 -3.05 -13.40 1.93
C ALA A 14 -2.78 -12.07 1.21
N ALA A 15 -3.31 -10.96 1.72
CA ALA A 15 -3.04 -9.62 1.18
C ALA A 15 -1.55 -9.24 1.34
N ALA A 16 -0.95 -9.51 2.50
CA ALA A 16 0.47 -9.26 2.73
C ALA A 16 1.37 -10.11 1.82
N VAL A 17 1.04 -11.40 1.64
CA VAL A 17 1.74 -12.29 0.71
C VAL A 17 1.60 -11.79 -0.73
N LEU A 18 0.40 -11.37 -1.14
CA LEU A 18 0.19 -10.82 -2.49
C LEU A 18 1.03 -9.56 -2.72
N VAL A 19 1.08 -8.63 -1.76
CA VAL A 19 1.94 -7.44 -1.84
C VAL A 19 3.41 -7.84 -1.95
N ALA A 20 3.86 -8.81 -1.15
CA ALA A 20 5.23 -9.30 -1.20
C ALA A 20 5.54 -9.96 -2.55
N VAL A 21 4.64 -10.77 -3.10
CA VAL A 21 4.80 -11.40 -4.42
C VAL A 21 4.90 -10.33 -5.51
N LEU A 22 4.01 -9.34 -5.52
CA LEU A 22 3.98 -8.29 -6.55
C LEU A 22 5.21 -7.39 -6.52
N THR A 23 5.78 -7.15 -5.33
CA THR A 23 6.89 -6.20 -5.15
C THR A 23 8.26 -6.87 -5.09
N LEU A 24 8.34 -8.11 -4.63
CA LEU A 24 9.60 -8.81 -4.38
C LEU A 24 9.90 -9.91 -5.39
N LEU A 25 9.02 -10.21 -6.35
CA LEU A 25 9.41 -11.05 -7.48
C LEU A 25 10.53 -10.37 -8.29
N PRO A 26 11.65 -11.07 -8.57
CA PRO A 26 12.70 -10.55 -9.42
C PRO A 26 12.21 -10.27 -10.84
N GLN A 27 12.63 -9.14 -11.40
CA GLN A 27 12.45 -8.74 -12.80
C GLN A 27 13.78 -8.72 -13.57
N GLY A 28 14.89 -8.94 -12.88
CA GLY A 28 16.24 -8.93 -13.42
C GLY A 28 17.27 -9.07 -12.29
N GLY A 29 18.46 -8.52 -12.49
CA GLY A 29 19.52 -8.46 -11.48
C GLY A 29 19.89 -7.02 -11.11
N GLY A 30 20.42 -6.85 -9.89
CA GLY A 30 20.88 -5.55 -9.37
C GLY A 30 19.76 -4.69 -8.79
N SER A 31 20.12 -3.49 -8.34
CA SER A 31 19.20 -2.49 -7.79
C SER A 31 19.48 -1.15 -8.45
N ALA A 32 18.43 -0.45 -8.86
CA ALA A 32 18.51 0.88 -9.45
C ALA A 32 17.80 1.89 -8.56
N TRP A 33 18.27 3.13 -8.56
CA TRP A 33 17.61 4.23 -7.84
C TRP A 33 16.89 5.14 -8.83
N GLY A 34 15.62 5.40 -8.59
CA GLY A 34 14.84 6.35 -9.36
C GLY A 34 14.95 7.76 -8.78
N ALA A 35 15.40 8.71 -9.60
CA ALA A 35 15.48 10.11 -9.21
C ALA A 35 14.06 10.68 -9.07
N PRO A 36 13.63 11.16 -7.89
CA PRO A 36 12.22 11.53 -7.66
C PRO A 36 11.67 12.59 -8.63
N LEU A 37 12.49 13.55 -9.03
CA LEU A 37 12.06 14.59 -9.98
C LEU A 37 11.81 14.05 -11.38
N ASP A 38 12.59 13.05 -11.81
CA ASP A 38 12.42 12.43 -13.12
C ASP A 38 11.21 11.52 -13.12
N GLU A 39 10.97 10.79 -12.03
CA GLU A 39 9.75 9.99 -11.84
C GLU A 39 8.49 10.85 -11.83
N LEU A 40 8.50 11.97 -11.09
CA LEU A 40 7.37 12.92 -11.08
C LEU A 40 7.11 13.50 -12.47
N ARG A 41 8.17 13.86 -13.22
CA ARG A 41 8.03 14.33 -14.60
C ARG A 41 7.47 13.23 -15.50
N TRP A 42 7.92 11.99 -15.33
CA TRP A 42 7.44 10.83 -16.08
C TRP A 42 5.95 10.60 -15.85
N TYR A 43 5.48 10.58 -14.59
CA TYR A 43 4.05 10.50 -14.29
C TYR A 43 3.26 11.67 -14.87
N ALA A 44 3.74 12.91 -14.72
CA ALA A 44 3.02 14.11 -15.17
C ALA A 44 2.88 14.21 -16.70
N THR A 45 3.86 13.72 -17.44
CA THR A 45 3.90 13.80 -18.91
C THR A 45 3.44 12.52 -19.60
N GLY A 46 3.39 11.40 -18.87
CA GLY A 46 3.09 10.07 -19.38
C GLY A 46 1.63 9.63 -19.25
N LEU A 47 0.69 10.46 -18.82
CA LEU A 47 -0.69 10.02 -18.53
C LEU A 47 -1.47 9.45 -19.74
N SER A 48 -1.00 9.66 -20.96
CA SER A 48 -1.53 9.01 -22.18
C SER A 48 -0.95 7.62 -22.45
N SER A 49 0.10 7.23 -21.73
CA SER A 49 0.76 5.93 -21.82
C SER A 49 0.07 4.91 -20.92
N GLU A 50 -0.27 3.76 -21.49
CA GLU A 50 -0.80 2.62 -20.74
C GLU A 50 0.15 2.19 -19.61
N ALA A 51 1.46 2.17 -19.87
CA ALA A 51 2.45 1.78 -18.87
C ALA A 51 2.46 2.73 -17.67
N THR A 52 2.35 4.04 -17.91
CA THR A 52 2.30 5.05 -16.85
C THR A 52 1.01 4.97 -16.05
N LEU A 53 -0.13 4.75 -16.72
CA LEU A 53 -1.41 4.53 -16.05
C LEU A 53 -1.40 3.25 -15.21
N LEU A 54 -0.83 2.17 -15.73
CA LEU A 54 -0.71 0.90 -15.00
C LEU A 54 0.18 1.06 -13.76
N GLN A 55 1.32 1.73 -13.88
CA GLN A 55 2.20 2.01 -12.73
C GLN A 55 1.49 2.88 -11.69
N LEU A 56 0.85 3.98 -12.12
CA LEU A 56 0.16 4.91 -11.23
C LEU A 56 -0.98 4.22 -10.47
N THR A 57 -1.86 3.53 -11.19
CA THR A 57 -3.01 2.83 -10.61
C THR A 57 -2.58 1.62 -9.80
N GLY A 58 -1.55 0.89 -10.25
CA GLY A 58 -0.96 -0.23 -9.53
C GLY A 58 -0.42 0.19 -8.17
N ASN A 59 0.37 1.26 -8.11
CA ASN A 59 0.90 1.77 -6.85
C ASN A 59 -0.21 2.32 -5.94
N LEU A 60 -1.16 3.10 -6.47
CA LEU A 60 -2.31 3.55 -5.67
C LEU A 60 -3.18 2.40 -5.14
N ALA A 61 -3.24 1.26 -5.84
CA ALA A 61 -4.05 0.12 -5.42
C ALA A 61 -3.30 -0.84 -4.49
N LEU A 62 -1.98 -0.93 -4.59
CA LEU A 62 -1.15 -2.02 -4.02
C LEU A 62 -1.42 -2.25 -2.53
N LEU A 63 -1.36 -1.20 -1.71
CA LEU A 63 -1.51 -1.31 -0.26
C LEU A 63 -2.96 -1.13 0.22
N GLY A 64 -3.88 -0.76 -0.67
CA GLY A 64 -5.27 -0.48 -0.32
C GLY A 64 -5.98 -1.64 0.39
N PRO A 65 -6.02 -2.86 -0.19
CA PRO A 65 -6.67 -4.01 0.44
C PRO A 65 -6.07 -4.37 1.81
N LEU A 66 -4.75 -4.31 1.94
CA LEU A 66 -4.06 -4.57 3.21
C LEU A 66 -4.44 -3.52 4.27
N ALA A 67 -4.50 -2.25 3.90
CA ALA A 67 -4.90 -1.16 4.79
C ALA A 67 -6.37 -1.31 5.25
N VAL A 68 -7.28 -1.66 4.35
CA VAL A 68 -8.69 -1.94 4.68
C VAL A 68 -8.79 -3.06 5.71
N LEU A 69 -8.17 -4.21 5.43
CA LEU A 69 -8.19 -5.36 6.34
C LEU A 69 -7.55 -5.03 7.69
N ALA A 70 -6.45 -4.27 7.69
CA ALA A 70 -5.77 -3.84 8.91
C ALA A 70 -6.65 -2.93 9.77
N VAL A 71 -7.37 -1.96 9.18
CA VAL A 71 -8.30 -1.09 9.91
C VAL A 71 -9.47 -1.88 10.51
N LEU A 72 -10.04 -2.80 9.74
CA LEU A 72 -11.14 -3.65 10.21
C LEU A 72 -10.68 -4.59 11.34
N ARG A 73 -9.46 -5.11 11.25
CA ARG A 73 -8.88 -6.02 12.23
C ARG A 73 -8.40 -5.32 13.50
N TRP A 74 -7.84 -4.13 13.36
CA TRP A 74 -7.29 -3.29 14.42
C TRP A 74 -7.91 -1.90 14.37
N PRO A 75 -9.03 -1.67 15.08
CA PRO A 75 -9.73 -0.37 15.09
C PRO A 75 -8.85 0.81 15.51
N ALA A 76 -7.75 0.56 16.22
CA ALA A 76 -6.72 1.55 16.53
C ALA A 76 -6.12 2.22 15.28
N LEU A 77 -6.05 1.51 14.15
CA LEU A 77 -5.58 2.05 12.87
C LEU A 77 -6.61 2.93 12.16
N ALA A 78 -7.85 3.01 12.64
CA ALA A 78 -8.82 3.99 12.13
C ALA A 78 -8.41 5.44 12.41
N ALA A 79 -7.47 5.67 13.34
CA ALA A 79 -6.90 6.99 13.58
C ALA A 79 -5.95 7.38 12.42
N PRO A 80 -6.16 8.53 11.74
CA PRO A 80 -5.40 8.91 10.54
C PRO A 80 -3.88 8.87 10.72
N ARG A 81 -3.37 9.35 11.85
CA ARG A 81 -1.92 9.35 12.15
C ARG A 81 -1.35 7.94 12.26
N ARG A 82 -2.11 7.00 12.83
CA ARG A 82 -1.68 5.60 13.00
C ARG A 82 -1.70 4.86 11.66
N LEU A 83 -2.74 5.09 10.87
CA LEU A 83 -2.81 4.57 9.50
C LEU A 83 -1.66 5.09 8.65
N ALA A 84 -1.39 6.40 8.69
CA ALA A 84 -0.29 7.02 7.97
C ALA A 84 1.06 6.41 8.37
N GLY A 85 1.33 6.30 9.67
CA GLY A 85 2.57 5.69 10.16
C GLY A 85 2.74 4.24 9.69
N ALA A 86 1.69 3.43 9.76
CA ALA A 86 1.71 2.05 9.28
C ALA A 86 1.91 1.95 7.76
N ALA A 87 1.20 2.77 6.98
CA ALA A 87 1.29 2.79 5.54
C ALA A 87 2.69 3.20 5.06
N VAL A 88 3.26 4.27 5.64
CA VAL A 88 4.64 4.70 5.36
C VAL A 88 5.63 3.60 5.71
N ALA A 89 5.50 2.99 6.89
CA ALA A 89 6.41 1.93 7.33
C ALA A 89 6.41 0.72 6.36
N VAL A 90 5.23 0.31 5.88
CA VAL A 90 5.11 -0.78 4.90
C VAL A 90 5.68 -0.37 3.55
N ALA A 91 5.33 0.81 3.03
CA ALA A 91 5.84 1.30 1.75
C ALA A 91 7.36 1.44 1.74
N VAL A 92 7.94 2.08 2.76
CA VAL A 92 9.40 2.19 2.92
C VAL A 92 10.05 0.83 3.13
N GLY A 93 9.40 -0.08 3.86
CA GLY A 93 9.88 -1.46 4.03
C GLY A 93 10.00 -2.21 2.70
N ILE A 94 9.05 -2.02 1.78
CA ILE A 94 9.11 -2.59 0.43
C ILE A 94 10.31 -2.02 -0.34
N GLU A 95 10.47 -0.70 -0.39
CA GLU A 95 11.60 -0.05 -1.06
C GLU A 95 12.94 -0.48 -0.48
N ALA A 96 13.04 -0.61 0.84
CA ALA A 96 14.25 -1.05 1.52
C ALA A 96 14.60 -2.52 1.17
N LEU A 97 13.59 -3.39 1.07
CA LEU A 97 13.79 -4.76 0.62
C LEU A 97 14.20 -4.82 -0.85
N GLN A 98 13.59 -4.00 -1.72
CA GLN A 98 13.97 -3.91 -3.12
C GLN A 98 15.38 -3.32 -3.32
N TRP A 99 15.83 -2.45 -2.42
CA TRP A 99 17.21 -1.98 -2.40
C TRP A 99 18.18 -3.09 -1.98
N ALA A 100 17.85 -3.80 -0.89
CA ALA A 100 18.71 -4.81 -0.29
C ALA A 100 18.80 -6.11 -1.11
N LEU A 101 17.75 -6.45 -1.85
CA LEU A 101 17.66 -7.65 -2.67
C LEU A 101 17.92 -7.28 -4.15
N PRO A 102 18.79 -8.00 -4.88
CA PRO A 102 19.11 -7.68 -6.27
C PRO A 102 18.00 -8.14 -7.23
N LEU A 103 16.81 -7.54 -7.10
CA LEU A 103 15.60 -7.96 -7.79
C LEU A 103 15.49 -7.44 -9.23
N GLY A 104 16.45 -6.62 -9.68
CA GLY A 104 16.35 -5.91 -10.96
C GLY A 104 15.22 -4.88 -10.97
N ARG A 105 14.87 -4.35 -9.79
CA ARG A 105 13.81 -3.35 -9.62
C ARG A 105 14.41 -1.98 -9.34
N VAL A 106 13.69 -0.96 -9.77
CA VAL A 106 13.97 0.43 -9.41
C VAL A 106 13.35 0.70 -8.05
N VAL A 107 14.15 1.21 -7.12
CA VAL A 107 13.70 1.75 -5.85
C VAL A 107 13.25 3.18 -6.09
N SER A 108 11.98 3.45 -5.79
CA SER A 108 11.26 4.66 -6.18
C SER A 108 10.56 5.30 -4.96
N PRO A 109 11.07 6.45 -4.48
CA PRO A 109 10.38 7.22 -3.45
C PRO A 109 8.98 7.68 -3.88
N VAL A 110 8.76 7.93 -5.17
CA VAL A 110 7.44 8.36 -5.68
C VAL A 110 6.44 7.21 -5.59
N ASP A 111 6.85 5.98 -5.94
CA ASP A 111 6.01 4.79 -5.83
C ASP A 111 5.65 4.49 -4.37
N ALA A 112 6.59 4.65 -3.43
CA ALA A 112 6.31 4.55 -2.00
C ALA A 112 5.26 5.57 -1.51
N VAL A 113 5.31 6.80 -2.03
CA VAL A 113 4.31 7.85 -1.73
C VAL A 113 2.95 7.46 -2.29
N LEU A 114 2.88 6.96 -3.53
CA LEU A 114 1.63 6.51 -4.16
C LEU A 114 1.02 5.31 -3.40
N ASN A 115 1.83 4.33 -3.03
CA ASN A 115 1.45 3.20 -2.19
C ASN A 115 0.86 3.67 -0.85
N THR A 116 1.51 4.63 -0.20
CA THR A 116 1.05 5.24 1.05
C THR A 116 -0.27 5.98 0.86
N ALA A 117 -0.41 6.77 -0.20
CA ALA A 117 -1.63 7.51 -0.51
C ALA A 117 -2.81 6.56 -0.75
N GLY A 118 -2.59 5.49 -1.51
CA GLY A 118 -3.55 4.42 -1.73
C GLY A 118 -4.06 3.78 -0.44
N ALA A 119 -3.14 3.40 0.45
CA ALA A 119 -3.45 2.85 1.76
C ALA A 119 -4.28 3.81 2.63
N LEU A 120 -3.92 5.11 2.64
CA LEU A 120 -4.63 6.14 3.38
C LEU A 120 -6.06 6.33 2.87
N LEU A 121 -6.25 6.38 1.56
CA LEU A 121 -7.57 6.53 0.94
C LEU A 121 -8.46 5.32 1.26
N ALA A 122 -7.98 4.11 0.98
CA ALA A 122 -8.76 2.89 1.17
C ALA A 122 -9.04 2.58 2.66
N GLY A 123 -7.99 2.64 3.50
CA GLY A 123 -8.13 2.41 4.94
C GLY A 123 -8.94 3.51 5.63
N GLY A 124 -8.79 4.77 5.21
CA GLY A 124 -9.60 5.89 5.69
C GLY A 124 -11.07 5.73 5.35
N MET A 125 -11.38 5.30 4.12
CA MET A 125 -12.76 4.96 3.72
C MET A 125 -13.35 3.84 4.59
N ALA A 126 -12.60 2.75 4.81
CA ALA A 126 -13.02 1.66 5.69
C ALA A 126 -13.28 2.14 7.13
N ALA A 127 -12.43 3.04 7.64
CA ALA A 127 -12.61 3.65 8.95
C ALA A 127 -13.89 4.50 9.03
N LEU A 128 -14.17 5.32 8.01
CA LEU A 128 -15.38 6.15 7.95
C LEU A 128 -16.64 5.29 7.93
N LEU A 129 -16.70 4.29 7.05
CA LEU A 129 -17.85 3.39 6.93
C LEU A 129 -18.10 2.61 8.22
N SER A 130 -17.04 2.17 8.89
CA SER A 130 -17.12 1.46 10.17
C SER A 130 -17.64 2.32 11.33
N ARG A 131 -17.55 3.66 11.22
CA ARG A 131 -18.08 4.60 12.21
C ARG A 131 -19.56 4.91 11.97
N SER A 132 -19.96 5.08 10.70
CA SER A 132 -21.35 5.35 10.33
C SER A 132 -22.30 4.21 10.71
N GLY A 133 -21.85 2.96 10.65
CA GLY A 133 -22.63 1.79 11.06
C GLY A 133 -22.78 1.60 12.59
N ARG A 134 -22.17 2.45 13.42
CA ARG A 134 -22.25 2.37 14.90
C ARG A 134 -23.18 3.40 15.53
N VAL A 135 -23.89 4.22 14.74
CA VAL A 135 -24.90 5.14 15.27
C VAL A 135 -26.07 4.30 15.80
N PRO A 136 -26.39 4.33 17.12
CA PRO A 136 -27.54 3.60 17.65
C PRO A 136 -28.84 4.20 17.09
N ALA A 137 -29.78 3.35 16.67
CA ALA A 137 -31.17 3.76 16.52
C ALA A 137 -31.68 4.19 17.89
N SER A 138 -32.00 5.48 18.03
CA SER A 138 -32.65 6.07 19.20
C SER A 138 -34.10 5.63 19.31
#